data_AF-A0A925DMU2-F1
#
_entry.id   AF-A0A925DMU2-F1
#
_cell.length_a   1.000
_cell.length_b   1.000
_cell.length_c   1.000
_cell.angle_alpha   90.00
_cell.angle_beta   90.00
_cell.angle_gamma   90.00
#
_symmetry.space_group_name_H-M   'P 1'
#
loop_
_entity.id
_entity.type
_entity.pdbx_description
1 polymer ?
#
loop_
_entity_poly.entity_id
_entity_poly.type
_entity_poly.pdbx_seq_one_letter_code
_entity_poly.pdbx_strand_id
1 'polypeptide(L)'
;SGHSRSKNDTATAKMAPSMGSFNLVMAQSLWDATMAYSIFEYWKKNKKKKIFQVNGRFHSDEGFAVVTQLKKYSPKTKVLIISTGSDDAFPKIDWSKLTGLGDFIIITDPSVPRTYKE
;
A
#
# COMPACT_ATOMS: atom_id res chain seq x y z
N SER A 1 59.69 32.07 5.72
CA SER A 1 58.43 32.44 6.39
C SER A 1 57.31 31.60 5.81
N GLY A 2 56.49 30.98 6.65
CA GLY A 2 55.38 30.14 6.19
C GLY A 2 54.69 29.50 7.39
N HIS A 3 53.93 30.33 8.12
CA HIS A 3 53.19 29.95 9.31
C HIS A 3 51.99 29.04 8.96
N SER A 4 51.80 28.02 9.79
CA SER A 4 50.57 27.25 9.96
C SER A 4 49.35 28.14 10.23
N ARG A 5 48.18 27.77 9.70
CA ARG A 5 46.88 27.87 10.39
C ARG A 5 45.84 26.92 9.79
N SER A 6 45.36 26.03 10.66
CA SER A 6 44.17 25.19 10.53
C SER A 6 42.88 26.02 10.38
N LYS A 7 41.85 25.47 9.72
CA LYS A 7 40.51 25.30 10.30
C LYS A 7 39.64 24.32 9.50
N ASN A 8 39.14 23.33 10.22
CA ASN A 8 38.04 22.45 9.86
C ASN A 8 36.78 23.26 9.57
N ASP A 9 36.24 23.16 8.36
CA ASP A 9 34.85 23.52 8.06
C ASP A 9 34.06 22.24 7.72
N THR A 10 33.87 21.38 8.73
CA THR A 10 32.80 20.38 8.71
C THR A 10 31.47 21.08 8.95
N ALA A 11 30.99 21.85 7.96
CA ALA A 11 29.59 22.17 7.87
C ALA A 11 28.87 20.90 7.39
N THR A 12 28.36 20.11 8.34
CA THR A 12 27.36 19.08 8.04
C THR A 12 26.21 19.76 7.32
N ALA A 13 26.12 19.57 6.00
CA ALA A 13 24.94 19.93 5.24
C ALA A 13 23.74 19.22 5.89
N LYS A 14 22.87 20.00 6.55
CA LYS A 14 21.58 19.48 6.99
C LYS A 14 20.86 18.98 5.74
N MET A 15 20.72 17.66 5.60
CA MET A 15 19.83 17.09 4.60
C MET A 15 18.44 17.62 4.87
N ALA A 16 18.02 18.62 4.09
CA ALA A 16 16.63 19.04 4.08
C ALA A 16 15.78 17.79 3.79
N PRO A 17 14.71 17.52 4.56
CA PRO A 17 13.84 16.40 4.24
C PRO A 17 13.33 16.58 2.81
N SER A 18 13.45 15.53 1.99
CA SER A 18 13.05 15.56 0.59
C SER A 18 11.54 15.81 0.50
N MET A 19 11.15 17.06 0.26
CA MET A 19 9.76 17.52 0.17
C MET A 19 8.94 16.73 -0.88
N GLY A 20 9.60 16.18 -1.91
CA GLY A 20 8.95 15.34 -2.93
C GLY A 20 8.39 14.03 -2.38
N SER A 21 9.09 13.39 -1.42
CA SER A 21 8.63 12.13 -0.82
C SER A 21 7.38 12.32 0.05
N PHE A 22 7.30 13.44 0.77
CA PHE A 22 6.17 13.77 1.63
C PHE A 22 4.87 13.97 0.82
N ASN A 23 4.96 14.66 -0.32
CA ASN A 23 3.82 14.90 -1.20
C ASN A 23 3.23 13.60 -1.77
N LEU A 24 4.08 12.64 -2.15
CA LEU A 24 3.62 11.35 -2.66
C LEU A 24 2.86 10.55 -1.60
N VAL A 25 3.35 10.50 -0.36
CA VAL A 25 2.67 9.80 0.74
C VAL A 25 1.31 10.44 1.04
N MET A 26 1.24 11.77 1.06
CA MET A 26 -0.04 12.47 1.24
C MET A 26 -1.03 12.19 0.11
N ALA A 27 -0.56 12.17 -1.13
CA ALA A 27 -1.40 11.84 -2.28
C ALA A 27 -1.96 10.42 -2.20
N GLN A 28 -1.14 9.43 -1.82
CA GLN A 28 -1.58 8.05 -1.58
C GLN A 28 -2.62 7.97 -0.46
N SER A 29 -2.38 8.64 0.67
CA SER A 29 -3.33 8.69 1.79
C SER A 29 -4.67 9.33 1.43
N LEU A 30 -4.64 10.40 0.62
CA LEU A 30 -5.85 11.02 0.09
C LEU A 30 -6.60 10.06 -0.85
N TRP A 31 -5.88 9.33 -1.69
CA TRP A 31 -6.47 8.33 -2.57
C TRP A 31 -7.14 7.20 -1.77
N ASP A 32 -6.50 6.68 -0.72
CA ASP A 32 -7.10 5.70 0.18
C ASP A 32 -8.37 6.22 0.86
N ALA A 33 -8.34 7.47 1.33
CA ALA A 33 -9.48 8.10 1.97
C ALA A 33 -10.68 8.24 1.01
N THR A 34 -10.43 8.60 -0.24
CA THR A 34 -11.48 8.76 -1.26
C THR A 34 -12.06 7.42 -1.73
N MET A 35 -11.23 6.37 -1.82
CA MET A 35 -11.73 5.01 -2.06
C MET A 35 -12.64 4.54 -0.91
N ALA A 36 -12.21 4.71 0.34
CA ALA A 36 -12.99 4.34 1.51
C ALA A 36 -14.32 5.11 1.60
N TYR A 37 -14.30 6.41 1.30
CA TYR A 37 -15.50 7.24 1.24
C TYR A 37 -16.49 6.73 0.20
N SER A 38 -16.00 6.39 -1.00
CA SER A 38 -16.83 5.85 -2.10
C SER A 38 -17.50 4.52 -1.71
N ILE A 39 -16.75 3.61 -1.09
CA ILE A 39 -17.27 2.34 -0.56
C ILE A 39 -18.37 2.60 0.48
N PHE A 40 -18.12 3.51 1.43
CA PHE A 40 -19.06 3.81 2.51
C PHE A 40 -20.36 4.45 1.99
N GLU A 41 -20.27 5.39 1.05
CA GLU A 41 -21.44 6.05 0.45
C GLU A 41 -22.28 5.07 -0.37
N TYR A 42 -21.64 4.16 -1.11
CA TYR A 42 -22.37 3.08 -1.80
C TYR A 42 -23.07 2.16 -0.80
N TRP A 43 -22.37 1.74 0.26
CA TRP A 43 -22.94 0.87 1.30
C TRP A 43 -24.13 1.54 2.00
N LYS A 44 -24.07 2.85 2.28
CA LYS A 44 -25.17 3.61 2.89
C LYS A 44 -26.46 3.50 2.09
N LYS A 45 -26.35 3.57 0.75
CA LYS A 45 -27.48 3.44 -0.18
C LYS A 45 -27.90 1.99 -0.41
N ASN A 46 -27.03 1.01 -0.11
CA ASN A 46 -27.20 -0.40 -0.47
C ASN A 46 -26.91 -1.37 0.70
N LYS A 47 -27.53 -1.17 1.86
CA LYS A 47 -27.21 -1.88 3.13
C LYS A 47 -27.17 -3.41 3.08
N LYS A 48 -27.88 -4.03 2.13
CA LYS A 48 -27.97 -5.50 1.96
C LYS A 48 -27.02 -6.07 0.89
N LYS A 49 -26.24 -5.22 0.22
CA LYS A 49 -25.31 -5.64 -0.85
C LYS A 49 -23.91 -5.85 -0.28
N LYS A 50 -23.21 -6.84 -0.84
CA LYS A 50 -21.78 -6.99 -0.66
C LYS A 50 -21.06 -6.12 -1.68
N ILE A 51 -19.95 -5.53 -1.26
CA ILE A 51 -19.10 -4.70 -2.13
C ILE A 51 -17.83 -5.50 -2.40
N PHE A 52 -17.47 -5.61 -3.67
CA PHE A 52 -16.20 -6.18 -4.09
C PHE A 52 -15.36 -5.04 -4.66
N GLN A 53 -14.33 -4.64 -3.92
CA GLN A 53 -13.40 -3.60 -4.33
C GLN A 53 -12.18 -4.27 -4.97
N VAL A 54 -11.85 -3.85 -6.19
CA VAL A 54 -10.61 -4.22 -6.87
C VAL A 54 -9.67 -3.02 -6.82
N ASN A 55 -8.47 -3.22 -6.29
CA ASN A 55 -7.44 -2.18 -6.17
C ASN A 55 -6.05 -2.80 -6.27
N GLY A 56 -5.02 -1.95 -6.40
CA GLY A 56 -3.64 -2.38 -6.25
C GLY A 56 -3.37 -2.84 -4.80
N ARG A 57 -2.55 -3.88 -4.63
CA ARG A 57 -2.25 -4.52 -3.33
C ARG A 57 -1.89 -3.54 -2.22
N PHE A 58 -1.09 -2.53 -2.55
CA PHE A 58 -0.65 -1.49 -1.62
C PHE A 58 -1.80 -0.81 -0.86
N HIS A 59 -2.99 -0.77 -1.45
CA HIS A 59 -4.15 -0.10 -0.86
C HIS A 59 -4.99 -0.96 0.08
N SER A 60 -4.64 -2.24 0.28
CA SER A 60 -5.43 -3.15 1.12
C SER A 60 -4.65 -4.24 1.85
N ASP A 61 -3.44 -4.59 1.39
CA ASP A 61 -2.60 -5.59 2.05
C ASP A 61 -2.40 -5.23 3.55
N GLU A 62 -2.34 -6.25 4.40
CA GLU A 62 -2.22 -6.16 5.86
C GLU A 62 -3.39 -5.45 6.58
N GLY A 63 -4.44 -5.06 5.83
CA GLY A 63 -5.59 -4.37 6.39
C GLY A 63 -5.35 -2.89 6.71
N PHE A 64 -4.36 -2.27 6.06
CA PHE A 64 -4.10 -0.84 6.15
C PHE A 64 -4.77 -0.04 5.00
N ALA A 65 -4.30 1.19 4.76
CA ALA A 65 -4.74 2.03 3.65
C ALA A 65 -6.28 2.21 3.60
N VAL A 66 -6.94 1.70 2.55
CA VAL A 66 -8.40 1.84 2.37
C VAL A 66 -9.18 1.23 3.54
N VAL A 67 -8.69 0.14 4.13
CA VAL A 67 -9.36 -0.58 5.22
C VAL A 67 -9.35 0.26 6.49
N THR A 68 -8.21 0.87 6.82
CA THR A 68 -8.08 1.80 7.95
C THR A 68 -8.99 3.01 7.78
N GLN A 69 -9.03 3.60 6.57
CA GLN A 69 -9.89 4.75 6.31
C GLN A 69 -11.38 4.36 6.39
N LEU A 70 -11.78 3.20 5.86
CA LEU A 70 -13.17 2.73 5.91
C LEU A 70 -13.65 2.47 7.34
N LYS A 71 -12.79 1.93 8.20
CA LYS A 71 -13.09 1.71 9.62
C LYS A 71 -13.35 3.02 10.39
N LYS A 72 -12.87 4.18 9.92
CA LYS A 72 -13.23 5.49 10.51
C LYS A 72 -14.70 5.83 10.28
N TYR A 73 -15.26 5.47 9.13
CA TYR A 73 -16.67 5.71 8.81
C TYR A 73 -17.60 4.64 9.39
N SER A 74 -17.14 3.38 9.43
CA SER A 74 -17.92 2.26 9.94
C SER A 74 -17.01 1.25 10.66
N PRO A 75 -16.76 1.45 11.96
CA PRO A 75 -15.84 0.61 12.74
C PRO A 75 -16.21 -0.86 12.81
N LYS A 76 -17.49 -1.19 12.60
CA LYS A 76 -18.04 -2.56 12.66
C LYS A 76 -18.12 -3.24 11.30
N THR A 77 -17.69 -2.57 10.21
CA THR A 77 -17.68 -3.19 8.88
C THR A 77 -16.76 -4.40 8.88
N LYS A 78 -17.29 -5.55 8.45
CA LYS A 78 -16.50 -6.74 8.18
C LYS A 78 -15.81 -6.58 6.84
N VAL A 79 -14.50 -6.72 6.83
CA VAL A 79 -13.65 -6.64 5.64
C VAL A 79 -12.94 -7.97 5.49
N LEU A 80 -12.80 -8.43 4.26
CA LEU A 80 -12.05 -9.62 3.87
C LEU A 80 -11.12 -9.21 2.73
N ILE A 81 -9.83 -9.53 2.87
CA ILE A 81 -8.77 -9.15 1.95
C ILE A 81 -8.30 -10.38 1.19
N ILE A 82 -8.31 -10.27 -0.14
CA ILE A 82 -7.70 -11.26 -1.04
C ILE A 82 -6.49 -10.59 -1.65
N SER A 83 -5.29 -10.93 -1.17
CA SER A 83 -4.04 -10.42 -1.74
C SER A 83 -3.62 -11.33 -2.90
N THR A 84 -3.35 -10.74 -4.05
CA THR A 84 -3.04 -11.48 -5.29
C THR A 84 -1.79 -10.96 -5.95
N GLY A 85 -0.84 -11.81 -6.31
CA GLY A 85 0.36 -11.40 -7.04
C GLY A 85 1.10 -12.56 -7.72
N SER A 86 2.09 -12.24 -8.53
CA SER A 86 3.06 -13.22 -9.05
C SER A 86 4.32 -13.24 -8.18
N ASP A 87 4.96 -14.40 -8.07
CA ASP A 87 6.23 -14.56 -7.35
C ASP A 87 7.19 -15.43 -8.17
N ASP A 88 8.43 -14.98 -8.34
CA ASP A 88 9.47 -15.70 -9.10
C ASP A 88 9.87 -17.03 -8.46
N ALA A 89 9.57 -17.22 -7.16
CA ALA A 89 9.76 -18.48 -6.47
C ALA A 89 8.70 -19.54 -6.80
N PHE A 90 7.66 -19.21 -7.57
CA PHE A 90 6.58 -20.15 -7.90
C PHE A 90 7.12 -21.43 -8.58
N PRO A 91 6.65 -22.64 -8.20
CA PRO A 91 5.61 -22.94 -7.20
C PRO A 91 6.14 -23.10 -5.76
N LYS A 92 7.45 -22.95 -5.52
CA LYS A 92 8.10 -23.11 -4.21
C LYS A 92 8.06 -21.82 -3.40
N ILE A 93 6.85 -21.42 -3.03
CA ILE A 93 6.60 -20.18 -2.29
C ILE A 93 7.02 -20.31 -0.82
N ASP A 94 7.74 -19.30 -0.33
CA ASP A 94 8.00 -19.11 1.08
C ASP A 94 6.83 -18.37 1.74
N TRP A 95 5.82 -19.15 2.14
CA TRP A 95 4.57 -18.64 2.72
C TRP A 95 4.77 -17.83 4.01
N SER A 96 5.89 -17.99 4.70
CA SER A 96 6.19 -17.22 5.92
C SER A 96 6.30 -15.73 5.63
N LYS A 97 6.76 -15.34 4.43
CA LYS A 97 6.92 -13.93 4.00
C LYS A 97 5.62 -13.27 3.57
N LEU A 98 4.60 -14.07 3.27
CA LEU A 98 3.31 -13.58 2.78
C LEU A 98 2.24 -13.60 3.87
N THR A 99 2.51 -14.29 4.97
CA THR A 99 1.59 -14.40 6.10
C THR A 99 1.23 -13.01 6.62
N GLY A 100 -0.07 -12.73 6.71
CA GLY A 100 -0.59 -11.45 7.20
C GLY A 100 -0.96 -10.43 6.11
N LEU A 101 -0.59 -10.67 4.83
CA LEU A 101 -0.95 -9.77 3.74
C LEU A 101 -2.48 -9.73 3.47
N GLY A 102 -3.20 -10.81 3.73
CA GLY A 102 -4.64 -10.87 3.58
C GLY A 102 -5.23 -12.13 4.21
N ASP A 103 -6.56 -12.22 4.24
CA ASP A 103 -7.29 -13.41 4.69
C ASP A 103 -7.12 -14.58 3.71
N PHE A 104 -7.00 -14.25 2.42
CA PHE A 104 -6.61 -15.17 1.36
C PHE A 104 -5.43 -14.59 0.59
N ILE A 105 -4.50 -15.47 0.21
CA ILE A 105 -3.32 -15.10 -0.59
C ILE A 105 -3.30 -16.00 -1.81
N ILE A 106 -3.26 -15.39 -2.99
CA ILE A 106 -3.19 -16.07 -4.28
C ILE A 106 -1.88 -15.68 -4.95
N ILE A 107 -1.01 -16.67 -5.14
CA ILE A 107 0.24 -16.50 -5.88
C ILE A 107 0.14 -17.22 -7.23
N THR A 108 0.42 -16.49 -8.30
CA THR A 108 0.36 -16.98 -9.67
C THR A 108 1.75 -17.20 -10.25
N ASP A 109 1.86 -18.15 -11.17
CA ASP A 109 3.06 -18.38 -11.97
C ASP A 109 3.39 -17.14 -12.83
N PRO A 110 4.58 -16.53 -12.69
CA PRO A 110 4.98 -15.35 -13.46
C PRO A 110 5.17 -15.64 -14.95
N SER A 111 5.33 -16.91 -15.35
CA SER A 111 5.44 -17.31 -16.76
C SER A 111 4.11 -17.26 -17.51
N VAL A 112 2.99 -17.27 -16.77
CA VAL A 112 1.65 -17.16 -17.37
C VAL A 112 1.43 -15.70 -17.81
N PRO A 113 1.01 -15.46 -19.08
CA PRO A 113 0.71 -14.11 -19.55
C PRO A 113 -0.35 -13.41 -18.69
N ARG A 114 -0.11 -12.14 -18.37
CA ARG A 114 -1.05 -11.32 -17.56
C ARG A 114 -2.30 -10.88 -18.31
N THR A 115 -2.34 -11.07 -19.63
CA THR A 115 -3.47 -10.77 -20.49
C THR A 115 -3.79 -11.98 -21.36
N TYR A 116 -5.06 -12.15 -21.67
CA TYR A 116 -5.51 -13.12 -22.67
C TYR A 116 -5.21 -12.55 -24.07
N LYS A 117 -5.05 -13.45 -25.04
CA LYS A 117 -5.08 -13.08 -26.45
C LYS A 117 -6.55 -12.88 -26.84
N GLU A 118 -6.82 -11.80 -27.57
CA GLU A 118 -8.14 -11.52 -28.14
C GLU A 118 -8.59 -12.60 -29.13
#